data_AF-A0A3A0E2K2-F1
#
_entry.id   AF-A0A3A0E2K2-F1
#
_cell.length_a   1.000
_cell.length_b   1.000
_cell.length_c   1.000
_cell.angle_alpha   90.00
_cell.angle_beta   90.00
_cell.angle_gamma   90.00
#
_symmetry.space_group_name_H-M   'P 1'
#
loop_
_entity.id
_entity.type
_entity.pdbx_description
1 polymer ?
#
loop_
_entity_poly.entity_id
_entity_poly.type
_entity_poly.pdbx_seq_one_letter_code
_entity_poly.pdbx_strand_id
1 'polypeptide(L)'
;MLAAQLANRPRSRQCGERLSPFARSRYGLSLAHVTRRGSATSSITHTVIRPRPAATSSLAAAAAASGPRMAAAHGRRLAAARTEKSAQRRSVLMCRHAHPNAPKGHTSRRARSRWRPEKTGNSRAVCNLPDILSRLRANPRPVGRGGIMSQALVWDLPTRLFHALLAAGFIASFGIAQFAGEHSPWFPVHMMIGIGLGAVLACRVAWGFIGARYARYRSFLYTPAALFSYLRGAIRGTSPRYAGHNPGSAYATWAMFMLIAALVVTGLLMTAGNEAAEELHAPLAYAMAAVAAIHVAGVLLHSWRHRENLALSMVTGRKNVAPEETIGSSRRLAAAVFAVLIIVVTAGLFRNFDQHKGETTLPIVGIPIHLGESHD
;
A
#
# COMPACT_ATOMS: atom_id res chain seq x y z
N MET A 1 -4.60 -83.04 -9.15
CA MET A 1 -5.13 -84.36 -8.77
C MET A 1 -5.25 -84.36 -7.25
N LEU A 2 -6.35 -84.75 -6.60
CA LEU A 2 -7.66 -85.19 -7.08
C LEU A 2 -8.75 -84.77 -6.05
N ALA A 3 -9.96 -84.62 -6.57
CA ALA A 3 -11.27 -84.40 -5.92
C ALA A 3 -11.62 -85.46 -4.82
N ALA A 4 -12.74 -85.43 -4.07
CA ALA A 4 -13.95 -84.59 -4.11
C ALA A 4 -14.79 -84.70 -2.80
N GLN A 5 -15.71 -83.73 -2.57
CA GLN A 5 -17.10 -83.83 -2.06
C GLN A 5 -17.40 -84.57 -0.73
N LEU A 6 -18.39 -84.24 0.11
CA LEU A 6 -19.80 -83.83 -0.07
C LEU A 6 -20.17 -82.78 1.01
N ALA A 7 -20.82 -81.63 0.72
CA ALA A 7 -22.19 -81.39 0.22
C ALA A 7 -23.31 -81.49 1.28
N ASN A 8 -23.77 -80.34 1.81
CA ASN A 8 -25.20 -80.13 2.12
C ASN A 8 -25.60 -78.63 2.08
N ARG A 9 -26.73 -78.31 1.42
CA ARG A 9 -27.44 -77.01 1.35
C ARG A 9 -28.87 -77.31 0.87
N PRO A 10 -29.91 -76.58 1.34
CA PRO A 10 -30.46 -75.51 0.48
C PRO A 10 -31.14 -74.29 1.18
N ARG A 11 -31.07 -73.13 0.49
CA ARG A 11 -32.09 -72.05 0.25
C ARG A 11 -32.99 -71.55 1.43
N SER A 12 -33.43 -70.29 1.56
CA SER A 12 -33.38 -68.99 0.81
C SER A 12 -33.83 -67.89 1.81
N ARG A 13 -33.62 -66.55 1.71
CA ARG A 13 -33.93 -65.51 0.70
C ARG A 13 -33.08 -64.25 1.06
N GLN A 14 -32.34 -63.59 0.17
CA GLN A 14 -32.72 -62.54 -0.80
C GLN A 14 -32.75 -61.08 -0.28
N CYS A 15 -31.87 -60.25 -0.87
CA CYS A 15 -31.95 -58.79 -1.12
C CYS A 15 -31.59 -57.74 -0.04
N GLY A 16 -30.74 -56.75 -0.41
CA GLY A 16 -30.77 -55.41 0.18
C GLY A 16 -29.44 -54.70 0.50
N GLU A 17 -28.61 -54.35 -0.50
CA GLU A 17 -27.54 -53.36 -0.29
C GLU A 17 -28.09 -51.92 -0.19
N ARG A 18 -27.60 -51.11 0.76
CA ARG A 18 -27.15 -49.74 0.47
C ARG A 18 -26.25 -49.12 1.55
N LEU A 19 -25.14 -48.54 1.09
CA LEU A 19 -24.21 -47.75 1.90
C LEU A 19 -24.78 -46.36 2.20
N SER A 20 -24.38 -45.78 3.34
CA SER A 20 -24.81 -44.45 3.80
C SER A 20 -23.68 -43.40 3.71
N PRO A 21 -23.82 -42.34 2.88
CA PRO A 21 -22.99 -41.15 2.97
C PRO A 21 -23.68 -40.05 3.79
N PHE A 22 -23.05 -39.62 4.89
CA PHE A 22 -23.55 -38.51 5.71
C PHE A 22 -22.87 -37.19 5.27
N ALA A 23 -23.35 -36.60 4.19
CA ALA A 23 -22.96 -35.26 3.75
C ALA A 23 -24.19 -34.35 3.76
N ARG A 24 -24.14 -33.22 4.48
CA ARG A 24 -25.23 -32.23 4.47
C ARG A 24 -24.69 -30.81 4.61
N SER A 25 -24.25 -30.27 3.48
CA SER A 25 -24.07 -28.82 3.32
C SER A 25 -25.40 -28.10 3.54
N ARG A 26 -25.37 -27.01 4.31
CA ARG A 26 -26.44 -26.02 4.35
C ARG A 26 -25.92 -24.81 3.58
N TYR A 27 -26.74 -24.26 2.69
CA TYR A 27 -27.25 -22.88 2.73
C TYR A 27 -28.02 -22.65 1.42
N GLY A 28 -29.34 -22.70 1.49
CA GLY A 28 -30.21 -22.44 0.35
C GLY A 28 -30.43 -20.95 0.15
N LEU A 29 -30.43 -20.50 -1.10
CA LEU A 29 -30.98 -19.22 -1.50
C LEU A 29 -32.18 -19.48 -2.42
N SER A 30 -33.36 -19.10 -1.93
CA SER A 30 -34.63 -19.30 -2.60
C SER A 30 -34.87 -18.22 -3.66
N LEU A 31 -35.19 -18.64 -4.88
CA LEU A 31 -35.74 -17.76 -5.91
C LEU A 31 -36.94 -18.46 -6.54
N ALA A 32 -38.12 -17.85 -6.37
CA ALA A 32 -39.40 -18.48 -6.67
C ALA A 32 -39.71 -18.49 -8.17
N HIS A 33 -40.24 -19.62 -8.66
CA HIS A 33 -40.88 -19.69 -9.97
C HIS A 33 -42.14 -18.82 -10.03
N VAL A 34 -42.27 -18.01 -11.08
CA VAL A 34 -43.57 -17.58 -11.60
C VAL A 34 -43.70 -18.12 -13.02
N THR A 35 -44.75 -18.90 -13.26
CA THR A 35 -45.04 -19.53 -14.55
C THR A 35 -45.97 -18.66 -15.39
N ARG A 36 -45.68 -18.49 -16.69
CA ARG A 36 -46.73 -18.23 -17.67
C ARG A 36 -46.36 -18.81 -19.05
N ARG A 37 -47.31 -19.54 -19.65
CA ARG A 37 -47.20 -20.08 -21.01
C ARG A 37 -47.29 -18.97 -22.06
N GLY A 38 -46.58 -19.15 -23.16
CA GLY A 38 -46.73 -18.35 -24.40
C GLY A 38 -45.95 -19.02 -25.53
N SER A 39 -46.65 -19.59 -26.50
CA SER A 39 -46.10 -20.34 -27.63
C SER A 39 -45.81 -19.45 -28.83
N ALA A 40 -44.61 -19.54 -29.44
CA ALA A 40 -44.39 -19.15 -30.82
C ALA A 40 -43.19 -19.88 -31.45
N THR A 41 -43.46 -20.47 -32.61
CA THR A 41 -42.62 -21.16 -33.59
C THR A 41 -41.22 -20.60 -33.89
N SER A 42 -40.26 -21.51 -34.04
CA SER A 42 -38.94 -21.28 -34.64
C SER A 42 -39.00 -20.92 -36.13
N SER A 43 -38.04 -20.15 -36.62
CA SER A 43 -37.51 -20.30 -37.97
C SER A 43 -36.02 -19.91 -37.99
N ILE A 44 -35.19 -20.74 -38.63
CA ILE A 44 -33.74 -20.57 -38.74
C ILE A 44 -33.42 -20.23 -40.18
N THR A 45 -32.71 -19.12 -40.41
CA THR A 45 -32.23 -18.74 -41.75
C THR A 45 -30.70 -18.86 -41.80
N HIS A 46 -30.21 -19.72 -42.67
CA HIS A 46 -28.78 -19.85 -42.98
C HIS A 46 -28.29 -18.65 -43.79
N THR A 47 -27.06 -18.19 -43.53
CA THR A 47 -26.32 -17.32 -44.47
C THR A 47 -24.89 -17.85 -44.64
N VAL A 48 -24.44 -17.91 -45.89
CA VAL A 48 -23.28 -18.68 -46.35
C VAL A 48 -21.98 -17.85 -46.34
N ILE A 49 -20.87 -18.49 -46.00
CA ILE A 49 -19.50 -17.97 -46.11
C ILE A 49 -18.88 -18.42 -47.45
N ARG A 50 -18.19 -17.52 -48.18
CA ARG A 50 -16.97 -17.77 -49.01
C ARG A 50 -16.37 -16.45 -49.59
N PRO A 51 -15.16 -16.41 -50.20
CA PRO A 51 -14.14 -15.42 -49.79
C PRO A 51 -13.64 -14.42 -50.88
N ARG A 52 -12.63 -13.62 -50.50
CA ARG A 52 -11.83 -12.65 -51.30
C ARG A 52 -11.33 -13.17 -52.66
N PRO A 53 -11.02 -12.25 -53.60
CA PRO A 53 -9.61 -11.92 -53.88
C PRO A 53 -9.32 -10.40 -54.02
N ALA A 54 -8.09 -10.05 -54.43
CA ALA A 54 -7.56 -8.68 -54.49
C ALA A 54 -7.19 -8.22 -55.92
N ALA A 55 -7.15 -6.90 -56.15
CA ALA A 55 -6.44 -6.18 -57.22
C ALA A 55 -6.16 -4.74 -56.71
N THR A 56 -5.04 -4.02 -56.87
CA THR A 56 -3.94 -3.89 -57.86
C THR A 56 -4.22 -3.03 -59.11
N SER A 57 -4.03 -1.72 -58.99
CA SER A 57 -3.53 -0.72 -60.00
C SER A 57 -3.71 0.69 -59.38
N SER A 58 -2.72 1.58 -59.20
CA SER A 58 -1.65 2.16 -60.04
C SER A 58 -2.06 3.41 -60.82
N LEU A 59 -1.10 4.34 -60.98
CA LEU A 59 -1.13 5.67 -61.65
C LEU A 59 -1.48 6.90 -60.77
N ALA A 60 -0.87 8.09 -60.92
CA ALA A 60 0.47 8.49 -61.39
C ALA A 60 0.68 10.03 -61.22
N ALA A 61 1.92 10.46 -60.95
CA ALA A 61 2.47 11.84 -61.13
C ALA A 61 1.78 13.01 -60.34
N ALA A 62 2.38 14.18 -60.11
CA ALA A 62 3.71 14.77 -60.42
C ALA A 62 4.19 15.60 -59.18
N ALA A 63 5.48 15.70 -58.85
CA ALA A 63 6.45 16.76 -59.24
C ALA A 63 5.93 18.22 -59.15
N ALA A 64 6.70 19.25 -58.75
CA ALA A 64 7.97 19.40 -58.02
C ALA A 64 8.24 20.92 -57.79
N ALA A 65 9.03 21.32 -56.77
CA ALA A 65 9.67 22.65 -56.60
C ALA A 65 8.75 23.91 -56.62
N SER A 66 9.00 25.07 -55.99
CA SER A 66 10.17 25.72 -55.37
C SER A 66 9.66 26.94 -54.55
N GLY A 67 10.45 27.48 -53.60
CA GLY A 67 10.18 28.80 -52.96
C GLY A 67 10.75 29.98 -53.79
N PRO A 68 11.06 31.17 -53.20
CA PRO A 68 10.85 31.65 -51.81
C PRO A 68 10.40 33.15 -51.70
N ARG A 69 10.50 33.76 -50.48
CA ARG A 69 10.56 35.22 -50.13
C ARG A 69 9.22 36.03 -50.15
N MET A 70 8.95 37.07 -49.33
CA MET A 70 9.68 37.86 -48.28
C MET A 70 8.75 38.42 -47.16
N ALA A 71 9.34 38.83 -46.01
CA ALA A 71 8.92 39.90 -45.05
C ALA A 71 7.59 39.72 -44.25
N ALA A 72 7.44 40.07 -42.96
CA ALA A 72 8.32 40.54 -41.86
C ALA A 72 7.62 40.19 -40.48
N ALA A 73 7.92 40.65 -39.25
CA ALA A 73 8.87 41.64 -38.70
C ALA A 73 9.22 41.39 -37.20
N HIS A 74 10.28 42.07 -36.73
CA HIS A 74 10.58 42.56 -35.35
C HIS A 74 10.41 41.71 -34.05
N GLY A 75 11.49 41.66 -33.24
CA GLY A 75 11.45 41.23 -31.83
C GLY A 75 12.81 40.87 -31.20
N ARG A 76 13.76 41.82 -31.06
CA ARG A 76 15.16 41.57 -30.63
C ARG A 76 15.33 41.20 -29.14
N ARG A 77 16.16 40.18 -28.85
CA ARG A 77 17.04 40.13 -27.64
C ARG A 77 18.37 39.43 -27.94
N LEU A 78 19.46 40.21 -27.87
CA LEU A 78 20.85 39.73 -27.70
C LEU A 78 21.16 39.84 -26.20
N ALA A 79 21.65 38.81 -25.51
CA ALA A 79 22.99 38.22 -25.56
C ALA A 79 24.07 39.13 -24.93
N ALA A 80 24.53 38.74 -23.74
CA ALA A 80 25.82 39.12 -23.18
C ALA A 80 26.24 38.07 -22.13
N ALA A 81 27.37 37.39 -22.36
CA ALA A 81 28.00 36.52 -21.39
C ALA A 81 29.51 36.74 -21.44
N ARG A 82 30.11 37.22 -20.34
CA ARG A 82 31.52 36.96 -20.04
C ARG A 82 31.87 37.27 -18.57
N THR A 83 32.48 36.27 -17.95
CA THR A 83 33.58 36.33 -16.98
C THR A 83 33.61 37.43 -15.92
N GLU A 84 33.66 37.01 -14.65
CA GLU A 84 34.79 37.41 -13.79
C GLU A 84 35.11 36.37 -12.70
N LYS A 85 36.41 36.24 -12.38
CA LYS A 85 36.90 35.47 -11.23
C LYS A 85 37.08 36.43 -10.06
N SER A 86 36.55 36.11 -8.89
CA SER A 86 37.13 36.57 -7.61
C SER A 86 36.63 35.72 -6.44
N ALA A 87 37.52 35.51 -5.48
CA ALA A 87 37.23 34.73 -4.28
C ALA A 87 36.63 35.65 -3.20
N GLN A 88 35.60 35.18 -2.49
CA GLN A 88 35.19 35.80 -1.23
C GLN A 88 35.13 34.74 -0.12
N ARG A 89 35.75 35.07 1.02
CA ARG A 89 36.02 34.19 2.15
C ARG A 89 34.78 33.86 2.98
N ARG A 90 34.91 32.82 3.81
CA ARG A 90 34.06 32.58 4.99
C ARG A 90 33.95 33.86 5.84
N SER A 91 32.73 34.28 6.12
CA SER A 91 32.40 35.19 7.23
C SER A 91 31.11 34.74 7.88
N VAL A 92 31.21 34.05 9.02
CA VAL A 92 30.08 33.92 9.96
C VAL A 92 29.90 35.30 10.58
N LEU A 93 28.74 35.92 10.42
CA LEU A 93 28.40 37.15 11.15
C LEU A 93 27.01 37.07 11.78
N MET A 94 26.99 37.33 13.08
CA MET A 94 25.80 37.43 13.91
C MET A 94 24.84 38.52 13.38
N CYS A 95 23.60 38.16 13.07
CA CYS A 95 22.57 39.15 12.81
C CYS A 95 21.93 39.59 14.14
N ARG A 96 22.43 40.69 14.72
CA ARG A 96 21.86 41.32 15.91
C ARG A 96 20.95 42.47 15.47
N HIS A 97 19.65 42.20 15.30
CA HIS A 97 18.69 43.25 14.97
C HIS A 97 18.50 44.21 16.16
N ALA A 98 18.85 45.48 15.93
CA ALA A 98 18.41 46.60 16.74
C ALA A 98 17.29 47.32 15.98
N HIS A 99 16.15 47.55 16.64
CA HIS A 99 15.11 48.45 16.15
C HIS A 99 15.28 49.83 16.83
N PRO A 100 15.15 50.94 16.09
CA PRO A 100 15.28 52.28 16.65
C PRO A 100 13.93 52.88 17.10
N ASN A 101 14.04 53.99 17.83
CA ASN A 101 13.02 55.03 18.11
C ASN A 101 11.98 54.78 19.22
N ALA A 102 12.24 55.37 20.39
CA ALA A 102 11.25 55.99 21.27
C ALA A 102 11.91 57.19 22.01
N PRO A 103 11.16 58.26 22.35
CA PRO A 103 11.77 59.57 22.62
C PRO A 103 12.17 59.82 24.09
N LYS A 104 13.06 60.80 24.27
CA LYS A 104 13.22 61.56 25.53
C LYS A 104 11.90 62.29 25.80
N GLY A 105 11.33 62.37 26.99
CA GLY A 105 11.75 61.92 28.31
C GLY A 105 11.17 62.89 29.34
N HIS A 106 10.61 62.41 30.45
CA HIS A 106 10.27 63.26 31.60
C HIS A 106 10.45 62.51 32.92
N THR A 107 10.83 63.26 33.94
CA THR A 107 11.35 62.78 35.21
C THR A 107 10.26 62.54 36.25
N SER A 108 10.27 61.41 36.95
CA SER A 108 10.20 61.43 38.43
C SER A 108 10.53 60.09 39.11
N ARG A 109 11.25 60.22 40.23
CA ARG A 109 11.27 59.39 41.45
C ARG A 109 11.23 57.85 41.35
N ARG A 110 12.44 57.28 41.46
CA ARG A 110 12.83 56.17 42.37
C ARG A 110 11.71 55.25 42.89
N ALA A 111 11.65 54.03 42.36
CA ALA A 111 11.48 52.83 43.17
C ALA A 111 12.70 51.92 42.96
N ARG A 112 13.45 51.59 44.03
CA ARG A 112 14.62 50.69 43.93
C ARG A 112 14.17 49.24 43.97
N SER A 113 13.93 48.61 42.82
CA SER A 113 13.99 47.15 42.73
C SER A 113 15.45 46.71 42.51
N ARG A 114 15.94 45.85 43.39
CA ARG A 114 17.32 45.34 43.37
C ARG A 114 17.47 44.32 42.24
N TRP A 115 17.94 44.74 41.07
CA TRP A 115 18.26 43.84 39.98
C TRP A 115 19.48 42.97 40.36
N ARG A 116 19.25 41.70 40.70
CA ARG A 116 20.33 40.69 40.76
C ARG A 116 20.65 40.29 39.32
N PRO A 117 21.92 40.31 38.87
CA PRO A 117 22.28 39.66 37.63
C PRO A 117 22.09 38.15 37.81
N GLU A 118 21.11 37.60 37.10
CA GLU A 118 20.95 36.15 36.98
C GLU A 118 22.19 35.59 36.29
N LYS A 119 22.90 34.67 36.96
CA LYS A 119 24.13 34.10 36.43
C LYS A 119 23.78 33.36 35.14
N THR A 120 24.43 33.72 34.05
CA THR A 120 24.41 32.98 32.78
C THR A 120 25.08 31.61 32.96
N GLY A 121 24.34 30.69 33.59
CA GLY A 121 24.73 29.31 33.73
C GLY A 121 24.95 28.70 32.34
N ASN A 122 26.14 28.17 32.12
CA ASN A 122 26.48 27.37 30.95
C ASN A 122 25.76 26.01 31.04
N SER A 123 24.44 26.05 30.88
CA SER A 123 23.58 24.88 30.86
C SER A 123 23.79 24.13 29.56
N ARG A 124 24.88 23.36 29.51
CA ARG A 124 24.93 22.12 28.73
C ARG A 124 23.63 21.39 29.06
N ALA A 125 22.77 21.23 28.06
CA ALA A 125 21.48 20.58 28.26
C ALA A 125 21.72 19.11 28.62
N VAL A 126 21.86 18.82 29.92
CA VAL A 126 21.81 17.47 30.45
C VAL A 126 20.40 16.99 30.15
N CYS A 127 20.28 16.12 29.15
CA CYS A 127 19.03 15.46 28.82
C CYS A 127 18.67 14.54 29.99
N ASN A 128 18.04 15.10 31.01
CA ASN A 128 17.56 14.38 32.17
C ASN A 128 16.69 13.21 31.69
N LEU A 129 16.98 12.00 32.18
CA LEU A 129 16.29 10.78 31.75
C LEU A 129 14.75 10.91 31.81
N PRO A 130 14.14 11.59 32.82
CA PRO A 130 12.71 11.93 32.80
C PRO A 130 12.23 12.74 31.57
N ASP A 131 13.01 13.69 31.05
CA ASP A 131 12.65 14.47 29.85
C ASP A 131 12.86 13.68 28.55
N ILE A 132 13.81 12.74 28.53
CA ILE A 132 13.91 11.77 27.43
C ILE A 132 12.68 10.86 27.42
N LEU A 133 12.32 10.31 28.59
CA LEU A 133 11.17 9.41 28.74
C LEU A 133 9.83 10.11 28.50
N SER A 134 9.69 11.38 28.89
CA SER A 134 8.49 12.19 28.60
C SER A 134 8.33 12.43 27.09
N ARG A 135 9.42 12.76 26.39
CA ARG A 135 9.44 12.94 24.92
C ARG A 135 9.19 11.63 24.16
N LEU A 136 9.58 10.49 24.71
CA LEU A 136 9.27 9.16 24.15
C LEU A 136 7.81 8.74 24.39
N ARG A 137 7.16 9.23 25.45
CA ARG A 137 5.71 9.03 25.72
C ARG A 137 4.81 10.05 25.04
N ALA A 138 5.34 11.17 24.56
CA ALA A 138 4.56 12.22 23.93
C ALA A 138 4.00 11.76 22.59
N ASN A 139 2.66 11.67 22.49
CA ASN A 139 1.97 11.38 21.23
C ASN A 139 2.39 12.38 20.12
N PRO A 140 2.54 11.93 18.86
CA PRO A 140 2.74 12.80 17.72
C PRO A 140 1.70 13.93 17.66
N ARG A 141 2.17 15.16 17.41
CA ARG A 141 1.35 16.37 17.49
C ARG A 141 0.43 16.53 16.26
N PRO A 142 -0.78 17.07 16.44
CA PRO A 142 -1.61 17.51 15.33
C PRO A 142 -1.09 18.82 14.72
N VAL A 143 -1.55 19.13 13.51
CA VAL A 143 -1.23 20.37 12.78
C VAL A 143 -1.94 21.55 13.43
N GLY A 144 -1.20 22.63 13.70
CA GLY A 144 -1.75 23.87 14.26
C GLY A 144 -2.68 24.60 13.28
N ARG A 145 -3.71 25.28 13.78
CA ARG A 145 -4.75 25.94 12.96
C ARG A 145 -4.33 27.28 12.31
N GLY A 146 -3.11 27.76 12.54
CA GLY A 146 -2.70 29.15 12.23
C GLY A 146 -1.77 29.37 11.03
N GLY A 147 -1.36 28.31 10.31
CA GLY A 147 -0.42 28.42 9.19
C GLY A 147 -1.10 28.58 7.83
N ILE A 148 -0.42 29.24 6.87
CA ILE A 148 -0.87 29.26 5.47
C ILE A 148 -0.78 27.84 4.91
N MET A 149 -1.92 27.32 4.47
CA MET A 149 -2.05 25.96 3.94
C MET A 149 -1.50 25.87 2.51
N SER A 150 -0.62 24.91 2.22
CA SER A 150 -0.03 24.73 0.88
C SER A 150 0.24 23.25 0.55
N GLN A 151 0.63 22.97 -0.70
CA GLN A 151 0.90 21.62 -1.21
C GLN A 151 2.28 21.07 -0.80
N ALA A 152 2.42 20.72 0.48
CA ALA A 152 3.62 20.10 1.04
C ALA A 152 3.75 18.62 0.65
N LEU A 153 4.99 18.13 0.51
CA LEU A 153 5.28 16.72 0.29
C LEU A 153 5.29 16.00 1.64
N VAL A 154 4.38 15.04 1.84
CA VAL A 154 4.25 14.28 3.10
C VAL A 154 4.77 12.86 2.93
N TRP A 155 4.37 12.18 1.85
CA TRP A 155 4.73 10.78 1.62
C TRP A 155 5.90 10.64 0.64
N ASP A 156 6.94 9.92 1.05
CA ASP A 156 8.05 9.56 0.17
C ASP A 156 7.63 8.49 -0.86
N LEU A 157 8.43 8.32 -1.91
CA LEU A 157 8.13 7.35 -2.97
C LEU A 157 8.17 5.89 -2.49
N PRO A 158 9.09 5.45 -1.60
CA PRO A 158 9.08 4.07 -1.08
C PRO A 158 7.81 3.72 -0.29
N THR A 159 7.30 4.62 0.56
CA THR A 159 6.05 4.36 1.32
C THR A 159 4.84 4.22 0.40
N ARG A 160 4.80 5.01 -0.69
CA ARG A 160 3.72 4.94 -1.69
C ARG A 160 3.80 3.68 -2.55
N LEU A 161 5.01 3.31 -2.99
CA LEU A 161 5.27 2.06 -3.71
C LEU A 161 4.83 0.86 -2.86
N PHE A 162 5.23 0.81 -1.59
CA PHE A 162 4.76 -0.20 -0.65
C PHE A 162 3.23 -0.26 -0.56
N HIS A 163 2.56 0.87 -0.35
CA HIS A 163 1.10 0.89 -0.23
C HIS A 163 0.41 0.40 -1.52
N ALA A 164 0.88 0.85 -2.68
CA ALA A 164 0.32 0.44 -3.97
C ALA A 164 0.49 -1.07 -4.21
N LEU A 165 1.69 -1.61 -3.94
CA LEU A 165 1.98 -3.04 -4.11
C LEU A 165 1.27 -3.91 -3.07
N LEU A 166 1.19 -3.48 -1.81
CA LEU A 166 0.44 -4.20 -0.77
C LEU A 166 -1.04 -4.26 -1.13
N ALA A 167 -1.65 -3.13 -1.51
CA ALA A 167 -3.06 -3.08 -1.84
C ALA A 167 -3.39 -3.90 -3.10
N ALA A 168 -2.65 -3.70 -4.20
CA ALA A 168 -2.87 -4.43 -5.44
C ALA A 168 -2.58 -5.93 -5.29
N GLY A 169 -1.47 -6.29 -4.64
CA GLY A 169 -1.11 -7.68 -4.39
C GLY A 169 -2.10 -8.38 -3.47
N PHE A 170 -2.52 -7.77 -2.36
CA PHE A 170 -3.54 -8.35 -1.47
C PHE A 170 -4.88 -8.55 -2.20
N ILE A 171 -5.35 -7.55 -2.96
CA ILE A 171 -6.59 -7.67 -3.74
C ILE A 171 -6.48 -8.80 -4.77
N ALA A 172 -5.36 -8.93 -5.48
CA ALA A 172 -5.14 -10.00 -6.44
C ALA A 172 -5.08 -11.39 -5.76
N SER A 173 -4.26 -11.55 -4.71
CA SER A 173 -4.13 -12.80 -3.96
C SER A 173 -5.47 -13.24 -3.35
N PHE A 174 -6.16 -12.33 -2.67
CA PHE A 174 -7.46 -12.61 -2.06
C PHE A 174 -8.52 -12.92 -3.12
N GLY A 175 -8.54 -12.18 -4.24
CA GLY A 175 -9.44 -12.46 -5.36
C GLY A 175 -9.24 -13.84 -5.97
N ILE A 176 -7.99 -14.27 -6.19
CA ILE A 176 -7.68 -15.63 -6.65
C ILE A 176 -8.22 -16.66 -5.65
N ALA A 177 -7.92 -16.52 -4.36
CA ALA A 177 -8.37 -17.46 -3.33
C ALA A 177 -9.90 -17.54 -3.17
N GLN A 178 -10.64 -16.47 -3.47
CA GLN A 178 -12.10 -16.46 -3.36
C GLN A 178 -12.84 -16.91 -4.64
N PHE A 179 -12.22 -16.78 -5.82
CA PHE A 179 -12.92 -16.95 -7.10
C PHE A 179 -12.32 -18.00 -8.03
N ALA A 180 -11.06 -18.40 -7.85
CA ALA A 180 -10.41 -19.37 -8.74
C ALA A 180 -10.63 -20.84 -8.33
N GLY A 181 -10.78 -21.10 -7.03
CA GLY A 181 -10.71 -22.45 -6.43
C GLY A 181 -9.26 -22.89 -6.14
N GLU A 182 -9.09 -23.87 -5.25
CA GLU A 182 -7.76 -24.37 -4.84
C GLU A 182 -7.09 -25.22 -5.92
N HIS A 183 -7.82 -26.14 -6.56
CA HIS A 183 -7.31 -26.93 -7.71
C HIS A 183 -7.16 -26.12 -9.02
N SER A 184 -7.14 -24.79 -8.95
CA SER A 184 -7.07 -23.90 -10.11
C SER A 184 -5.62 -23.67 -10.53
N PRO A 185 -5.29 -23.59 -11.83
CA PRO A 185 -3.95 -23.19 -12.29
C PRO A 185 -3.54 -21.78 -11.84
N TRP A 186 -4.49 -20.98 -11.32
CA TRP A 186 -4.23 -19.69 -10.70
C TRP A 186 -3.81 -19.76 -9.22
N PHE A 187 -4.03 -20.88 -8.52
CA PHE A 187 -3.74 -20.98 -7.09
C PHE A 187 -2.23 -20.86 -6.76
N PRO A 188 -1.29 -21.45 -7.54
CA PRO A 188 0.15 -21.15 -7.39
C PRO A 188 0.49 -19.66 -7.55
N VAL A 189 -0.30 -18.91 -8.34
CA VAL A 189 -0.13 -17.46 -8.50
C VAL A 189 -0.54 -16.71 -7.21
N HIS A 190 -1.58 -17.15 -6.49
CA HIS A 190 -1.88 -16.64 -5.15
C HIS A 190 -0.68 -16.83 -4.21
N MET A 191 -0.10 -18.03 -4.19
CA MET A 191 1.03 -18.35 -3.30
C MET A 191 2.27 -17.51 -3.62
N MET A 192 2.63 -17.38 -4.91
CA MET A 192 3.73 -16.52 -5.37
C MET A 192 3.49 -15.04 -5.05
N ILE A 193 2.25 -14.54 -5.17
CA ILE A 193 1.90 -13.18 -4.74
C ILE A 193 2.08 -13.02 -3.23
N GLY A 194 1.65 -14.00 -2.42
CA GLY A 194 1.87 -14.02 -0.97
C GLY A 194 3.34 -13.88 -0.60
N ILE A 195 4.23 -14.67 -1.21
CA ILE A 195 5.69 -14.59 -0.99
C ILE A 195 6.23 -13.22 -1.43
N GLY A 196 5.77 -12.70 -2.57
CA GLY A 196 6.10 -11.35 -3.04
C GLY A 196 5.66 -10.25 -2.06
N LEU A 197 4.49 -10.38 -1.43
CA LEU A 197 4.02 -9.48 -0.38
C LEU A 197 4.89 -9.55 0.88
N GLY A 198 5.48 -10.71 1.18
CA GLY A 198 6.53 -10.85 2.20
C GLY A 198 7.75 -9.97 1.92
N ALA A 199 8.24 -9.96 0.68
CA ALA A 199 9.35 -9.08 0.28
C ALA A 199 8.97 -7.59 0.32
N VAL A 200 7.74 -7.24 -0.10
CA VAL A 200 7.18 -5.88 0.00
C VAL A 200 7.10 -5.43 1.47
N LEU A 201 6.67 -6.30 2.38
CA LEU A 201 6.63 -6.05 3.82
C LEU A 201 8.04 -5.86 4.40
N ALA A 202 8.99 -6.75 4.08
CA ALA A 202 10.37 -6.67 4.56
C ALA A 202 11.03 -5.33 4.18
N CYS A 203 10.86 -4.89 2.93
CA CYS A 203 11.29 -3.56 2.47
C CYS A 203 10.69 -2.43 3.31
N ARG A 204 9.38 -2.52 3.61
CA ARG A 204 8.68 -1.52 4.43
C ARG A 204 9.13 -1.52 5.88
N VAL A 205 9.45 -2.67 6.46
CA VAL A 205 9.97 -2.81 7.81
C VAL A 205 11.33 -2.11 7.92
N ALA A 206 12.26 -2.40 7.00
CA ALA A 206 13.54 -1.69 6.92
C ALA A 206 13.34 -0.17 6.77
N TRP A 207 12.41 0.26 5.90
CA TRP A 207 12.09 1.68 5.71
C TRP A 207 11.47 2.36 6.95
N GLY A 208 10.86 1.59 7.85
CA GLY A 208 10.33 2.07 9.13
C GLY A 208 11.39 2.57 10.12
N PHE A 209 12.66 2.23 9.89
CA PHE A 209 13.79 2.73 10.69
C PHE A 209 14.50 3.91 10.01
N ILE A 210 14.84 3.79 8.72
CA ILE A 210 15.71 4.74 8.00
C ILE A 210 14.97 5.76 7.10
N GLY A 211 13.66 5.61 6.91
CA GLY A 211 12.87 6.37 5.94
C GLY A 211 12.62 7.86 6.28
N ALA A 212 11.77 8.53 5.49
CA ALA A 212 11.42 9.94 5.74
C ALA A 212 10.60 10.15 7.03
N ARG A 213 10.35 11.42 7.39
CA ARG A 213 9.73 11.86 8.66
C ARG A 213 8.53 10.99 9.06
N TYR A 214 7.55 10.82 8.16
CA TYR A 214 6.29 10.09 8.40
C TYR A 214 6.33 8.60 8.03
N ALA A 215 7.42 8.11 7.43
CA ALA A 215 7.62 6.69 7.14
C ALA A 215 8.14 5.92 8.37
N ARG A 216 8.87 6.61 9.26
CA ARG A 216 9.49 6.01 10.45
C ARG A 216 8.48 5.73 11.56
N TYR A 217 8.61 4.58 12.21
CA TYR A 217 7.68 4.11 13.26
C TYR A 217 7.39 5.14 14.35
N ARG A 218 8.42 5.83 14.85
CA ARG A 218 8.30 6.89 15.88
C ARG A 218 7.34 8.03 15.52
N SER A 219 7.01 8.22 14.24
CA SER A 219 6.06 9.25 13.80
C SER A 219 4.59 8.86 13.90
N PHE A 220 4.30 7.58 14.17
CA PHE A 220 2.95 7.03 14.30
C PHE A 220 2.82 6.00 15.44
N LEU A 221 3.65 6.11 16.47
CA LEU A 221 3.40 5.47 17.76
C LEU A 221 2.46 6.35 18.58
N TYR A 222 1.27 5.84 18.89
CA TYR A 222 0.26 6.51 19.70
C TYR A 222 -0.13 5.63 20.88
N THR A 223 -0.50 6.25 22.00
CA THR A 223 -1.04 5.52 23.15
C THR A 223 -2.51 5.11 22.90
N PRO A 224 -3.02 4.03 23.54
CA PRO A 224 -4.42 3.63 23.41
C PRO A 224 -5.41 4.76 23.77
N ALA A 225 -5.09 5.56 24.80
CA ALA A 225 -5.86 6.73 25.17
C ALA A 225 -5.95 7.79 24.03
N ALA A 226 -4.90 7.95 23.22
CA ALA A 226 -4.93 8.84 22.07
C ALA A 226 -5.82 8.30 20.94
N LEU A 227 -5.86 6.98 20.73
CA LEU A 227 -6.82 6.36 19.81
C LEU A 227 -8.27 6.62 20.26
N PHE A 228 -8.62 6.29 21.50
CA PHE A 228 -9.99 6.49 22.00
C PHE A 228 -10.40 7.96 22.00
N SER A 229 -9.50 8.87 22.38
CA SER A 229 -9.73 10.32 22.29
C SER A 229 -9.97 10.78 20.85
N TYR A 230 -9.18 10.27 19.89
CA TYR A 230 -9.35 10.58 18.47
C TYR A 230 -10.65 10.01 17.89
N LEU A 231 -11.03 8.77 18.22
CA LEU A 231 -12.29 8.17 17.76
C LEU A 231 -13.50 8.92 18.32
N ARG A 232 -13.50 9.27 19.61
CA ARG A 232 -14.54 10.10 20.24
C ARG A 232 -14.60 11.50 19.62
N GLY A 233 -13.44 12.08 19.29
CA GLY A 233 -13.32 13.34 18.56
C GLY A 233 -13.83 13.26 17.11
N ALA A 234 -13.66 12.11 16.44
CA ALA A 234 -14.07 11.92 15.04
C ALA A 234 -15.60 11.84 14.92
N ILE A 235 -16.24 11.12 15.86
CA ILE A 235 -17.70 11.07 16.02
C ILE A 235 -18.25 12.46 16.31
N ARG A 236 -17.66 13.18 17.28
CA ARG A 236 -18.07 14.55 17.66
C ARG A 236 -17.70 15.64 16.66
N GLY A 237 -16.88 15.33 15.65
CA GLY A 237 -16.41 16.28 14.66
C GLY A 237 -15.34 17.27 15.11
N THR A 238 -14.76 17.06 16.29
CA THR A 238 -13.71 17.93 16.86
C THR A 238 -12.29 17.39 16.62
N SER A 239 -12.14 16.31 15.86
CA SER A 239 -10.84 15.67 15.61
C SER A 239 -9.78 16.63 15.06
N PRO A 240 -8.55 16.62 15.62
CA PRO A 240 -7.43 17.35 15.06
C PRO A 240 -7.03 16.82 13.68
N ARG A 241 -6.52 17.71 12.81
CA ARG A 241 -5.86 17.31 11.55
C ARG A 241 -4.41 16.90 11.83
N TYR A 242 -3.95 15.85 11.16
CA TYR A 242 -2.58 15.35 11.23
C TYR A 242 -1.92 15.43 9.85
N ALA A 243 -0.61 15.70 9.78
CA ALA A 243 0.10 15.77 8.51
C ALA A 243 0.27 14.37 7.89
N GLY A 244 0.98 13.49 8.61
CA GLY A 244 1.09 12.06 8.31
C GLY A 244 -0.08 11.24 8.89
N HIS A 245 0.23 10.12 9.54
CA HIS A 245 -0.77 9.26 10.18
C HIS A 245 -1.50 9.98 11.32
N ASN A 246 -2.81 9.76 11.42
CA ASN A 246 -3.61 10.06 12.61
C ASN A 246 -3.66 8.80 13.50
N PRO A 247 -4.15 8.88 14.76
CA PRO A 247 -4.22 7.70 15.64
C PRO A 247 -4.98 6.52 15.03
N GLY A 248 -6.11 6.75 14.36
CA GLY A 248 -6.87 5.69 13.70
C GLY A 248 -6.10 5.00 12.58
N SER A 249 -5.49 5.77 11.67
CA SER A 249 -4.72 5.19 10.57
C SER A 249 -3.43 4.53 11.04
N ALA A 250 -2.79 5.02 12.11
CA ALA A 250 -1.64 4.39 12.72
C ALA A 250 -1.95 2.98 13.28
N TYR A 251 -3.05 2.84 14.03
CA TYR A 251 -3.49 1.53 14.53
C TYR A 251 -3.88 0.59 13.39
N ALA A 252 -4.55 1.08 12.35
CA ALA A 252 -4.85 0.30 11.15
C ALA A 252 -3.56 -0.17 10.44
N THR A 253 -2.53 0.68 10.34
CA THR A 253 -1.21 0.31 9.78
C THR A 253 -0.55 -0.81 10.58
N TRP A 254 -0.53 -0.72 11.92
CA TRP A 254 0.04 -1.76 12.77
C TRP A 254 -0.73 -3.08 12.67
N ALA A 255 -2.07 -3.04 12.68
CA ALA A 255 -2.91 -4.22 12.52
C ALA A 255 -2.65 -4.91 11.16
N MET A 256 -2.64 -4.15 10.06
CA MET A 256 -2.35 -4.70 8.72
C MET A 256 -0.92 -5.24 8.59
N PHE A 257 0.07 -4.62 9.27
CA PHE A 257 1.45 -5.13 9.26
C PHE A 257 1.57 -6.48 9.97
N MET A 258 0.88 -6.67 11.10
CA MET A 258 0.88 -7.96 11.81
C MET A 258 0.08 -9.02 11.07
N LEU A 259 -1.07 -8.65 10.48
CA LEU A 259 -1.89 -9.57 9.71
C LEU A 259 -1.20 -10.04 8.42
N ILE A 260 -0.56 -9.15 7.65
CA ILE A 260 0.19 -9.58 6.47
C ILE A 260 1.45 -10.37 6.83
N ALA A 261 2.12 -10.06 7.95
CA ALA A 261 3.21 -10.90 8.45
C ALA A 261 2.72 -12.32 8.80
N ALA A 262 1.59 -12.43 9.51
CA ALA A 262 0.99 -13.70 9.88
C ALA A 262 0.57 -14.50 8.65
N LEU A 263 -0.08 -13.88 7.66
CA LEU A 263 -0.47 -14.52 6.39
C LEU A 263 0.72 -15.05 5.59
N VAL A 264 1.82 -14.30 5.52
CA VAL A 264 3.05 -14.75 4.85
C VAL A 264 3.66 -15.94 5.60
N VAL A 265 3.69 -15.90 6.93
CA VAL A 265 4.22 -17.01 7.75
C VAL A 265 3.34 -18.26 7.63
N THR A 266 2.02 -18.15 7.79
CA THR A 266 1.13 -19.32 7.67
C THR A 266 1.15 -19.89 6.25
N GLY A 267 1.12 -19.04 5.22
CA GLY A 267 1.22 -19.48 3.83
C GLY A 267 2.53 -20.25 3.54
N LEU A 268 3.66 -19.79 4.08
CA LEU A 268 4.93 -20.53 3.97
C LEU A 268 4.91 -21.85 4.76
N LEU A 269 4.31 -21.87 5.97
CA LEU A 269 4.19 -23.10 6.76
C LEU A 269 3.28 -24.14 6.10
N MET A 270 2.24 -23.73 5.37
CA MET A 270 1.40 -24.62 4.56
C MET A 270 2.21 -25.31 3.46
N THR A 271 3.15 -24.59 2.79
CA THR A 271 4.07 -25.22 1.80
C THR A 271 5.02 -26.27 2.40
N ALA A 272 5.09 -26.37 3.74
CA ALA A 272 5.84 -27.37 4.49
C ALA A 272 4.91 -28.41 5.18
N GLY A 273 3.63 -28.51 4.78
CA GLY A 273 2.68 -29.50 5.29
C GLY A 273 2.09 -29.20 6.67
N ASN A 274 2.03 -27.93 7.09
CA ASN A 274 1.49 -27.56 8.40
C ASN A 274 -0.03 -27.31 8.37
N GLU A 275 -0.83 -28.33 8.74
CA GLU A 275 -2.30 -28.28 8.81
C GLU A 275 -2.83 -27.13 9.70
N ALA A 276 -2.21 -26.88 10.87
CA ALA A 276 -2.63 -25.82 11.76
C ALA A 276 -2.44 -24.41 11.15
N ALA A 277 -1.47 -24.24 10.24
CA ALA A 277 -1.28 -23.01 9.50
C ALA A 277 -2.37 -22.79 8.43
N GLU A 278 -2.89 -23.86 7.83
CA GLU A 278 -4.01 -23.83 6.89
C GLU A 278 -5.29 -23.36 7.58
N GLU A 279 -5.66 -23.98 8.70
CA GLU A 279 -6.82 -23.57 9.52
C GLU A 279 -6.74 -22.09 9.95
N LEU A 280 -5.54 -21.58 10.21
CA LEU A 280 -5.30 -20.19 10.59
C LEU A 280 -5.28 -19.21 9.40
N HIS A 281 -4.87 -19.63 8.20
CA HIS A 281 -4.64 -18.72 7.07
C HIS A 281 -5.95 -18.05 6.60
N ALA A 282 -7.02 -18.81 6.40
CA ALA A 282 -8.29 -18.25 5.93
C ALA A 282 -8.93 -17.25 6.93
N PRO A 283 -9.04 -17.53 8.25
CA PRO A 283 -9.47 -16.54 9.24
C PRO A 283 -8.61 -15.27 9.25
N LEU A 284 -7.29 -15.40 9.14
CA LEU A 284 -6.38 -14.25 9.06
C LEU A 284 -6.62 -13.42 7.79
N ALA A 285 -6.96 -14.05 6.66
CA ALA A 285 -7.25 -13.37 5.41
C ALA A 285 -8.55 -12.55 5.50
N TYR A 286 -9.60 -13.12 6.09
CA TYR A 286 -10.85 -12.38 6.38
C TYR A 286 -10.64 -11.26 7.40
N ALA A 287 -9.81 -11.46 8.44
CA ALA A 287 -9.46 -10.40 9.37
C ALA A 287 -8.70 -9.24 8.68
N MET A 288 -7.76 -9.56 7.78
CA MET A 288 -7.06 -8.58 6.95
C MET A 288 -8.02 -7.81 6.03
N ALA A 289 -8.94 -8.51 5.37
CA ALA A 289 -9.98 -7.89 4.54
C ALA A 289 -10.90 -6.96 5.36
N ALA A 290 -11.32 -7.36 6.55
CA ALA A 290 -12.13 -6.54 7.45
C ALA A 290 -11.39 -5.28 7.92
N VAL A 291 -10.13 -5.39 8.33
CA VAL A 291 -9.30 -4.24 8.72
C VAL A 291 -9.05 -3.31 7.53
N ALA A 292 -8.83 -3.85 6.33
CA ALA A 292 -8.68 -3.07 5.10
C ALA A 292 -9.98 -2.32 4.74
N ALA A 293 -11.15 -2.95 4.89
CA ALA A 293 -12.45 -2.31 4.68
C ALA A 293 -12.69 -1.16 5.70
N ILE A 294 -12.38 -1.38 6.98
CA ILE A 294 -12.44 -0.35 8.03
C ILE A 294 -11.48 0.80 7.72
N HIS A 295 -10.27 0.49 7.23
CA HIS A 295 -9.29 1.50 6.81
C HIS A 295 -9.83 2.36 5.66
N VAL A 296 -10.36 1.74 4.60
CA VAL A 296 -10.96 2.47 3.46
C VAL A 296 -12.16 3.31 3.90
N ALA A 297 -13.05 2.78 4.74
CA ALA A 297 -14.16 3.54 5.31
C ALA A 297 -13.67 4.75 6.13
N GLY A 298 -12.61 4.60 6.93
CA GLY A 298 -11.97 5.70 7.66
C GLY A 298 -11.33 6.75 6.75
N VAL A 299 -10.72 6.33 5.63
CA VAL A 299 -10.17 7.22 4.60
C VAL A 299 -11.28 8.00 3.90
N LEU A 300 -12.39 7.36 3.54
CA LEU A 300 -13.56 8.01 2.93
C LEU A 300 -14.21 9.01 3.89
N LEU A 301 -14.45 8.60 5.15
CA LEU A 301 -15.01 9.46 6.20
C LEU A 301 -14.15 10.71 6.46
N HIS A 302 -12.83 10.55 6.59
CA HIS A 302 -11.92 11.69 6.76
C HIS A 302 -11.88 12.55 5.49
N SER A 303 -11.90 11.95 4.29
CA SER A 303 -11.85 12.70 3.03
C SER A 303 -13.10 13.56 2.84
N TRP A 304 -14.28 13.01 3.11
CA TRP A 304 -15.55 13.73 3.11
C TRP A 304 -15.58 14.83 4.18
N ARG A 305 -15.24 14.50 5.43
CA ARG A 305 -15.34 15.42 6.57
C ARG A 305 -14.38 16.61 6.48
N HIS A 306 -13.16 16.39 6.03
CA HIS A 306 -12.14 17.45 5.93
C HIS A 306 -12.03 18.05 4.52
N ARG A 307 -12.80 17.55 3.54
CA ARG A 307 -12.71 17.91 2.10
C ARG A 307 -11.28 17.80 1.55
N GLU A 308 -10.55 16.77 1.98
CA GLU A 308 -9.18 16.47 1.56
C GLU A 308 -9.15 15.12 0.83
N ASN A 309 -8.66 15.05 -0.40
CA ASN A 309 -8.52 13.77 -1.09
C ASN A 309 -7.29 12.98 -0.56
N LEU A 310 -7.50 12.16 0.47
CA LEU A 310 -6.44 11.35 1.08
C LEU A 310 -5.90 10.28 0.12
N ALA A 311 -6.75 9.68 -0.72
CA ALA A 311 -6.31 8.68 -1.69
C ALA A 311 -5.35 9.28 -2.72
N LEU A 312 -5.66 10.47 -3.24
CA LEU A 312 -4.78 11.23 -4.13
C LEU A 312 -3.49 11.66 -3.42
N SER A 313 -3.51 11.89 -2.10
CA SER A 313 -2.28 12.14 -1.33
C SER A 313 -1.33 10.94 -1.31
N MET A 314 -1.86 9.71 -1.33
CA MET A 314 -1.04 8.49 -1.44
C MET A 314 -0.49 8.25 -2.85
N VAL A 315 -1.12 8.78 -3.90
CA VAL A 315 -0.56 8.75 -5.27
C VAL A 315 0.47 9.86 -5.46
N THR A 316 0.08 11.11 -5.26
CA THR A 316 0.92 12.31 -5.49
C THR A 316 2.02 12.51 -4.45
N GLY A 317 1.85 11.95 -3.25
CA GLY A 317 2.68 12.18 -2.08
C GLY A 317 2.44 13.51 -1.36
N ARG A 318 1.53 14.35 -1.87
CA ARG A 318 1.32 15.72 -1.39
C ARG A 318 0.01 15.88 -0.63
N LYS A 319 0.00 16.82 0.32
CA LYS A 319 -1.18 17.16 1.14
C LYS A 319 -1.22 18.67 1.35
N ASN A 320 -2.44 19.22 1.50
CA ASN A 320 -2.63 20.59 1.97
C ASN A 320 -2.30 20.66 3.47
N VAL A 321 -1.07 21.03 3.81
CA VAL A 321 -0.59 21.28 5.19
C VAL A 321 0.33 22.51 5.21
N ALA A 322 0.75 22.94 6.40
CA ALA A 322 1.68 24.05 6.52
C ALA A 322 3.09 23.65 5.97
N PRO A 323 3.87 24.57 5.37
CA PRO A 323 5.13 24.23 4.68
C PRO A 323 6.15 23.48 5.55
N GLU A 324 6.21 23.75 6.85
CA GLU A 324 7.08 23.12 7.83
C GLU A 324 6.82 21.61 8.02
N GLU A 325 5.67 21.11 7.60
CA GLU A 325 5.35 19.69 7.60
C GLU A 325 5.87 18.94 6.36
N THR A 326 6.50 19.63 5.38
CA THR A 326 7.09 19.00 4.21
C THR A 326 8.31 18.16 4.53
N ILE A 327 8.48 17.03 3.85
CA ILE A 327 9.73 16.26 3.84
C ILE A 327 10.70 16.84 2.80
N GLY A 328 12.00 16.82 3.08
CA GLY A 328 13.03 17.41 2.22
C GLY A 328 13.30 16.68 0.89
N SER A 329 12.83 15.43 0.73
CA SER A 329 12.96 14.69 -0.53
C SER A 329 12.00 13.49 -0.58
N SER A 330 11.55 13.13 -1.78
CA SER A 330 10.75 11.92 -2.03
C SER A 330 11.57 10.62 -2.06
N ARG A 331 12.90 10.67 -1.83
CA ARG A 331 13.79 9.49 -1.72
C ARG A 331 13.72 8.55 -2.94
N ARG A 332 13.75 9.11 -4.16
CA ARG A 332 13.62 8.37 -5.43
C ARG A 332 14.58 7.19 -5.58
N LEU A 333 15.85 7.33 -5.22
CA LEU A 333 16.85 6.25 -5.31
C LEU A 333 16.45 5.03 -4.45
N ALA A 334 16.01 5.25 -3.21
CA ALA A 334 15.55 4.15 -2.36
C ALA A 334 14.30 3.45 -2.93
N ALA A 335 13.40 4.19 -3.58
CA ALA A 335 12.24 3.61 -4.25
C ALA A 335 12.63 2.77 -5.46
N ALA A 336 13.64 3.20 -6.23
CA ALA A 336 14.19 2.41 -7.33
C ALA A 336 14.84 1.12 -6.83
N VAL A 337 15.64 1.18 -5.76
CA VAL A 337 16.23 -0.02 -5.11
C VAL A 337 15.14 -0.97 -4.62
N PHE A 338 14.08 -0.46 -3.97
CA PHE A 338 12.95 -1.29 -3.52
C PHE A 338 12.21 -1.91 -4.70
N ALA A 339 11.91 -1.14 -5.75
CA ALA A 339 11.26 -1.65 -6.95
C ALA A 339 12.09 -2.76 -7.60
N VAL A 340 13.40 -2.57 -7.77
CA VAL A 340 14.30 -3.59 -8.31
C VAL A 340 14.33 -4.84 -7.43
N LEU A 341 14.45 -4.71 -6.10
CA LEU A 341 14.45 -5.86 -5.19
C LEU A 341 13.15 -6.66 -5.28
N ILE A 342 11.99 -5.98 -5.28
CA ILE A 342 10.69 -6.63 -5.39
C ILE A 342 10.53 -7.28 -6.77
N ILE A 343 10.92 -6.61 -7.86
CA ILE A 343 10.88 -7.17 -9.22
C ILE A 343 11.79 -8.40 -9.33
N VAL A 344 13.00 -8.38 -8.75
CA VAL A 344 13.92 -9.52 -8.77
C VAL A 344 13.34 -10.72 -8.02
N VAL A 345 12.75 -10.51 -6.84
CA VAL A 345 12.08 -11.58 -6.09
C VAL A 345 10.89 -12.13 -6.88
N THR A 346 9.94 -11.28 -7.28
CA THR A 346 8.73 -11.72 -7.97
C THR A 346 9.05 -12.37 -9.32
N ALA A 347 9.88 -11.76 -10.17
CA ALA A 347 10.27 -12.35 -11.45
C ALA A 347 11.11 -13.61 -11.30
N GLY A 348 11.88 -13.75 -10.21
CA GLY A 348 12.56 -15.00 -9.86
C GLY A 348 11.57 -16.13 -9.59
N LEU A 349 10.56 -15.90 -8.74
CA LEU A 349 9.52 -16.89 -8.44
C LEU A 349 8.80 -17.37 -9.71
N PHE A 350 8.38 -16.45 -10.59
CA PHE A 350 7.71 -16.79 -11.85
C PHE A 350 8.63 -17.46 -12.89
N ARG A 351 9.93 -17.14 -12.94
CA ARG A 351 10.89 -17.80 -13.84
C ARG A 351 11.26 -19.21 -13.39
N ASN A 352 11.26 -19.43 -12.08
CA ASN A 352 11.62 -20.70 -11.47
C ASN A 352 10.42 -21.63 -11.26
N PHE A 353 9.21 -21.20 -11.62
CA PHE A 353 7.99 -21.98 -11.44
C PHE A 353 7.84 -23.07 -12.51
N ASP A 354 7.87 -24.33 -12.09
CA ASP A 354 7.58 -25.49 -12.92
C ASP A 354 6.12 -25.90 -12.73
N GLN A 355 5.28 -25.60 -13.73
CA GLN A 355 3.84 -25.91 -13.70
C GLN A 355 3.57 -27.43 -13.68
N HIS A 356 4.49 -28.28 -14.14
CA HIS A 356 4.28 -29.74 -14.12
C HIS A 356 4.53 -30.36 -12.75
N LYS A 357 5.40 -29.75 -11.95
CA LYS A 357 5.70 -30.19 -10.56
C LYS A 357 4.95 -29.39 -9.50
N GLY A 358 4.40 -28.23 -9.87
CA GLY A 358 3.85 -27.26 -8.92
C GLY A 358 4.92 -26.64 -8.03
N GLU A 359 6.19 -26.62 -8.43
CA GLU A 359 7.31 -26.15 -7.59
C GLU A 359 7.85 -24.79 -8.05
N THR A 360 8.38 -23.99 -7.11
CA THR A 360 9.26 -22.86 -7.45
C THR A 360 10.46 -22.81 -6.51
N THR A 361 11.61 -22.30 -6.98
CA THR A 361 12.78 -22.08 -6.12
C THR A 361 12.87 -20.62 -5.67
N LEU A 362 13.00 -20.40 -4.36
CA LEU A 362 13.13 -19.06 -3.78
C LEU A 362 14.41 -18.38 -4.30
N PRO A 363 14.33 -17.26 -5.06
CA PRO A 363 15.46 -16.75 -5.85
C PRO A 363 16.65 -16.20 -5.04
N ILE A 364 16.52 -16.07 -3.72
CA ILE A 364 17.59 -15.63 -2.81
C ILE A 364 18.16 -16.81 -1.99
N VAL A 365 17.36 -17.86 -1.75
CA VAL A 365 17.69 -18.95 -0.82
C VAL A 365 17.99 -20.26 -1.55
N GLY A 366 17.56 -20.41 -2.80
CA GLY A 366 17.74 -21.62 -3.62
C GLY A 366 16.86 -22.81 -3.21
N ILE A 367 16.11 -22.70 -2.11
CA ILE A 367 15.23 -23.76 -1.61
C ILE A 367 14.02 -23.91 -2.54
N PRO A 368 13.72 -25.13 -3.04
CA PRO A 368 12.47 -25.43 -3.70
C PRO A 368 11.33 -25.45 -2.67
N ILE A 369 10.18 -24.90 -3.05
CA ILE A 369 8.94 -24.95 -2.29
C ILE A 369 7.82 -25.47 -3.18
N HIS A 370 6.97 -26.34 -2.62
CA HIS A 370 5.84 -26.90 -3.32
C HIS A 370 4.63 -25.95 -3.21
N LEU A 371 4.00 -25.67 -4.35
CA LEU A 371 2.87 -24.76 -4.54
C LEU A 371 1.63 -25.47 -5.12
N GLY A 372 1.66 -26.81 -5.22
CA GLY A 372 0.52 -27.65 -5.59
C GLY A 372 0.01 -28.47 -4.41
N GLU A 373 -1.00 -29.28 -4.66
CA GLU A 373 -1.30 -30.44 -3.81
C GLU A 373 -0.36 -31.59 -4.23
N SER A 374 0.28 -32.23 -3.25
CA SER A 374 0.97 -33.50 -3.48
C SER A 374 -0.08 -34.59 -3.75
N HIS A 375 -0.24 -34.96 -5.02
CA HIS A 375 -1.03 -36.13 -5.43
C HIS A 375 -0.31 -37.43 -5.06
N ASP A 376 -0.36 -37.80 -3.78
CA ASP A 376 -0.01 -39.12 -3.25
C ASP A 376 -1.25 -40.03 -3.13
#